data_AF-A0A258N0U2-F1
#
_entry.id   AF-A0A258N0U2-F1
#
_cell.length_a   1.000
_cell.length_b   1.000
_cell.length_c   1.000
_cell.angle_alpha   90.00
_cell.angle_beta   90.00
_cell.angle_gamma   90.00
#
_symmetry.space_group_name_H-M   'P 1'
#
loop_
_entity.id
_entity.type
_entity.pdbx_description
1 polymer ?
#
loop_
_entity_poly.entity_id
_entity_poly.type
_entity_poly.pdbx_seq_one_letter_code
_entity_poly.pdbx_strand_id
1 'polypeptide(L)'
;MNKKLFAYLLFFVVLVLGFYYFLFRGNDFWRTKLPVISYTKPFEFKTQDGLPFTDRDMLGKVTVVEYFFTNCKSICPKMNTNMKEIFAVYKDEPNFMILSHTCDPERDTVARMKVYADSLGADTRKWLFLTGRKDSLYNIARSAYLLDDPKNSLDKIEDQFIHTQFFA
;
A
#
# COMPACT_ATOMS: atom_id res chain seq x y z
N MET A 1 -0.44 27.54 53.34
CA MET A 1 0.30 27.68 52.05
C MET A 1 0.21 29.14 51.60
N ASN A 2 1.33 29.78 51.27
CA ASN A 2 1.37 31.21 51.00
C ASN A 2 0.66 31.52 49.66
N LYS A 3 -0.30 32.46 49.62
CA LYS A 3 -1.09 32.76 48.41
C LYS A 3 -0.20 33.09 47.19
N LYS A 4 0.95 33.73 47.44
CA LYS A 4 1.97 34.02 46.41
C LYS A 4 2.62 32.77 45.85
N LEU A 5 2.95 31.79 46.70
CA LEU A 5 3.56 30.52 46.28
C LEU A 5 2.61 29.72 45.39
N PHE A 6 1.32 29.72 45.72
CA PHE A 6 0.30 29.07 44.89
C PHE A 6 0.16 29.74 43.52
N ALA A 7 0.18 31.08 43.47
CA ALA A 7 0.12 31.82 42.21
C ALA A 7 1.33 31.52 41.30
N TYR A 8 2.55 31.45 41.86
CA TYR A 8 3.74 31.09 41.09
C TYR A 8 3.68 29.65 40.58
N LEU A 9 3.28 28.69 41.43
CA LEU A 9 3.13 27.29 41.00
C LEU A 9 2.12 27.15 39.87
N LEU A 10 0.96 27.82 39.98
CA LEU A 10 -0.06 27.80 38.93
C LEU A 10 0.49 28.40 37.62
N PHE A 11 1.19 29.52 37.69
CA PHE A 11 1.80 30.17 36.52
C PHE A 11 2.78 29.24 35.80
N PHE A 12 3.71 28.61 36.52
CA PHE A 12 4.68 27.69 35.92
C PHE A 12 4.02 26.42 35.38
N VAL A 13 2.99 25.88 36.05
CA VAL A 13 2.23 24.73 35.54
C VAL A 13 1.53 25.08 34.23
N VAL A 14 0.86 26.23 34.14
CA VAL A 14 0.21 26.68 32.90
C VAL A 14 1.23 26.91 31.79
N LEU A 15 2.38 27.52 32.11
CA LEU A 15 3.45 27.76 31.15
C LEU A 15 4.04 26.46 30.62
N VAL A 16 4.29 25.48 31.49
CA VAL A 16 4.76 24.14 31.11
C VAL A 16 3.71 23.43 30.25
N LEU A 17 2.45 23.39 30.66
CA LEU A 17 1.38 22.79 29.88
C LEU A 17 1.21 23.46 28.51
N GLY A 18 1.31 24.79 28.45
CA GLY A 18 1.28 25.55 27.21
C GLY A 18 2.48 25.27 26.30
N PHE A 19 3.68 25.15 26.87
CA PHE A 19 4.88 24.76 26.16
C PHE A 19 4.76 23.33 25.60
N TYR A 20 4.34 22.36 26.41
CA TYR A 20 4.11 20.99 25.95
C TYR A 20 2.99 20.92 24.91
N TYR A 21 1.89 21.64 25.10
CA TYR A 21 0.84 21.75 24.10
C TYR A 21 1.40 22.28 22.78
N PHE A 22 2.19 23.36 22.80
CA PHE A 22 2.77 23.93 21.58
C PHE A 22 3.84 23.04 20.93
N LEU A 23 4.65 22.34 21.74
CA LEU A 23 5.70 21.44 21.27
C LEU A 23 5.12 20.20 20.59
N PHE A 24 4.01 19.66 21.11
CA PHE A 24 3.35 18.46 20.60
C PHE A 24 2.19 18.75 19.63
N ARG A 25 1.69 19.98 19.54
CA ARG A 25 0.65 20.36 18.59
C ARG A 25 1.26 20.57 17.21
N GLY A 26 1.04 19.60 16.33
CA GLY A 26 1.29 19.72 14.89
C GLY A 26 2.71 19.39 14.44
N ASN A 27 3.62 19.09 15.36
CA ASN A 27 4.96 18.62 15.01
C ASN A 27 5.08 17.12 15.27
N ASP A 28 5.15 16.35 14.18
CA ASP A 28 5.37 14.90 14.18
C ASP A 28 6.82 14.51 14.56
N PHE A 29 7.47 15.23 15.50
CA PHE A 29 8.88 14.99 15.88
C PHE A 29 9.13 13.58 16.42
N TRP A 30 8.09 12.88 16.87
CA TRP A 30 8.15 11.51 17.39
C TRP A 30 7.87 10.45 16.32
N ARG A 31 7.42 10.85 15.12
CA ARG A 31 7.21 9.90 14.02
C ARG A 31 8.54 9.61 13.35
N THR A 32 9.00 8.38 13.48
CA THR A 32 10.14 7.87 12.74
C THR A 32 9.88 8.07 11.24
N LYS A 33 10.63 8.96 10.60
CA LYS A 33 10.59 9.07 9.14
C LYS A 33 11.31 7.86 8.58
N LEU A 34 10.54 6.92 8.02
CA LEU A 34 11.11 5.80 7.29
C LEU A 34 11.94 6.34 6.11
N PRO A 35 13.10 5.72 5.81
CA PRO A 35 13.89 6.12 4.65
C PRO A 35 13.08 5.90 3.36
N VAL A 36 13.13 6.87 2.46
CA VAL A 36 12.55 6.72 1.11
C VAL A 36 13.51 5.88 0.27
N ILE A 37 13.08 4.68 -0.10
CA ILE A 37 13.89 3.74 -0.90
C ILE A 37 13.66 3.90 -2.41
N SER A 38 12.48 4.37 -2.82
CA SER A 38 12.07 4.51 -4.22
C SER A 38 10.89 5.46 -4.35
N TYR A 39 10.57 5.85 -5.58
CA TYR A 39 9.39 6.65 -5.94
C TYR A 39 8.51 5.88 -6.93
N THR A 40 7.19 6.04 -6.79
CA THR A 40 6.22 5.50 -7.76
C THR A 40 6.41 6.18 -9.12
N LYS A 41 6.29 5.39 -10.19
CA LYS A 41 6.35 5.89 -11.57
C LYS A 41 4.95 5.92 -12.20
N PRO A 42 4.72 6.76 -13.22
CA PRO A 42 3.44 6.80 -13.92
C PRO A 42 3.08 5.44 -14.53
N PHE A 43 1.82 5.04 -14.35
CA PHE A 43 1.26 3.85 -14.96
C PHE A 43 -0.25 3.99 -15.19
N GLU A 44 -0.79 3.13 -16.05
CA GLU A 44 -2.22 2.98 -16.24
C GLU A 44 -2.56 1.49 -16.38
N PHE A 45 -3.42 1.01 -15.49
CA PHE A 45 -3.90 -0.37 -15.45
C PHE A 45 -5.44 -0.40 -15.39
N LYS A 46 -6.00 -1.61 -15.41
CA LYS A 46 -7.44 -1.84 -15.28
C LYS A 46 -7.74 -2.58 -13.99
N THR A 47 -8.77 -2.14 -13.28
CA THR A 47 -9.31 -2.83 -12.10
C THR A 47 -10.09 -4.08 -12.50
N GLN A 48 -10.49 -4.88 -11.51
CA GLN A 48 -11.42 -6.00 -11.68
C GLN A 48 -12.79 -5.60 -12.25
N ASP A 49 -13.17 -4.32 -12.16
CA ASP A 49 -14.42 -3.80 -12.74
C ASP A 49 -14.18 -3.16 -14.12
N GLY A 50 -12.96 -3.25 -14.66
CA GLY A 50 -12.58 -2.73 -15.97
C GLY A 50 -12.34 -1.22 -16.01
N LEU A 51 -12.37 -0.56 -14.85
CA LEU A 51 -12.11 0.87 -14.72
C LEU A 51 -10.61 1.16 -14.81
N PRO A 52 -10.20 2.29 -15.40
CA PRO A 52 -8.79 2.71 -15.38
C PRO A 52 -8.35 3.02 -13.95
N PHE A 53 -7.10 2.69 -13.64
CA PHE A 53 -6.43 3.02 -12.37
C PHE A 53 -4.98 3.43 -12.64
N THR A 54 -4.54 4.52 -12.01
CA THR A 54 -3.24 5.14 -12.24
C THR A 54 -2.48 5.39 -10.94
N ASP A 55 -1.21 5.75 -11.04
CA ASP A 55 -0.39 6.19 -9.91
C ASP A 55 -0.99 7.40 -9.18
N ARG A 56 -1.75 8.24 -9.90
CA ARG A 56 -2.38 9.44 -9.33
C ARG A 56 -3.48 9.10 -8.34
N ASP A 57 -4.13 7.95 -8.50
CA ASP A 57 -5.20 7.47 -7.61
C ASP A 57 -4.66 7.02 -6.24
N MET A 58 -3.34 6.83 -6.13
CA MET A 58 -2.63 6.50 -4.90
C MET A 58 -2.23 7.74 -4.08
N LEU A 59 -2.31 8.94 -4.65
CA LEU A 59 -1.81 10.16 -3.99
C LEU A 59 -2.55 10.42 -2.67
N GLY A 60 -1.78 10.68 -1.62
CA GLY A 60 -2.30 10.94 -0.28
C GLY A 60 -2.77 9.70 0.48
N LYS A 61 -2.60 8.50 -0.09
CA LYS A 61 -2.97 7.22 0.53
C LYS A 61 -1.75 6.38 0.85
N VAL A 62 -1.79 5.71 2.01
CA VAL A 62 -0.90 4.58 2.30
C VAL A 62 -1.42 3.40 1.50
N THR A 63 -0.60 2.91 0.57
CA THR A 63 -0.98 1.85 -0.36
C THR A 63 -0.06 0.67 -0.18
N VAL A 64 -0.63 -0.48 0.17
CA VAL A 64 0.10 -1.75 0.19
C VAL A 64 0.01 -2.38 -1.19
N VAL A 65 1.14 -2.76 -1.76
CA VAL A 65 1.22 -3.37 -3.09
C VAL A 65 1.73 -4.80 -3.00
N GLU A 66 1.04 -5.69 -3.70
CA GLU A 66 1.47 -7.08 -3.88
C GLU A 66 1.33 -7.53 -5.33
N TYR A 67 1.98 -8.65 -5.65
CA TYR A 67 1.90 -9.33 -6.94
C TYR A 67 1.39 -10.76 -6.75
N PHE A 68 0.42 -11.17 -7.58
CA PHE A 68 -0.24 -12.47 -7.51
C PHE A 68 -0.66 -12.94 -8.91
N PHE A 69 -1.30 -14.11 -9.01
CA PHE A 69 -2.02 -14.51 -10.23
C PHE A 69 -3.12 -15.52 -9.88
N THR A 70 -4.23 -15.55 -10.63
CA THR A 70 -5.43 -16.30 -10.21
C THR A 70 -5.24 -17.81 -10.17
N ASN A 71 -4.35 -18.34 -11.02
CA ASN A 71 -4.13 -19.78 -11.13
C ASN A 71 -3.12 -20.34 -10.10
N CYS A 72 -2.63 -19.49 -9.19
CA CYS A 72 -1.67 -19.87 -8.17
C CYS A 72 -2.32 -20.74 -7.09
N LYS A 73 -1.95 -22.03 -7.03
CA LYS A 73 -2.59 -23.01 -6.12
C LYS A 73 -1.92 -23.14 -4.75
N SER A 74 -0.75 -22.54 -4.54
CA SER A 74 0.07 -22.78 -3.34
C SER A 74 0.20 -21.53 -2.47
N ILE A 75 1.09 -20.61 -2.85
CA ILE A 75 1.52 -19.52 -1.97
C ILE A 75 0.56 -18.32 -1.99
N CYS A 76 -0.02 -17.98 -3.15
CA CYS A 76 -0.87 -16.80 -3.28
C CYS A 76 -2.15 -16.85 -2.42
N PRO A 77 -2.83 -18.00 -2.24
CA PRO A 77 -3.93 -18.10 -1.28
C PRO A 77 -3.51 -17.78 0.16
N LYS A 78 -2.28 -18.17 0.56
CA LYS A 78 -1.74 -17.85 1.88
C LYS A 78 -1.42 -16.36 2.01
N MET A 79 -0.78 -15.78 0.99
CA MET A 79 -0.49 -14.33 0.94
C MET A 79 -1.78 -13.51 1.05
N ASN A 80 -2.81 -13.85 0.26
CA ASN A 80 -4.08 -13.14 0.28
C ASN A 80 -4.85 -13.34 1.59
N THR A 81 -4.65 -14.47 2.27
CA THR A 81 -5.18 -14.66 3.63
C THR A 81 -4.52 -13.70 4.62
N ASN A 82 -3.20 -13.56 4.59
CA ASN A 82 -2.48 -12.60 5.42
C ASN A 82 -2.89 -11.15 5.06
N MET A 83 -3.09 -10.86 3.78
CA MET A 83 -3.53 -9.55 3.30
C MET A 83 -4.92 -9.19 3.82
N LYS A 84 -5.82 -10.18 4.00
CA LYS A 84 -7.12 -9.97 4.66
C LYS A 84 -6.97 -9.51 6.11
N GLU A 85 -5.96 -9.98 6.84
CA GLU A 85 -5.73 -9.54 8.22
C GLU A 85 -5.35 -8.06 8.25
N ILE A 86 -4.45 -7.63 7.35
CA ILE A 86 -4.08 -6.23 7.18
C ILE A 86 -5.31 -5.40 6.80
N PHE A 87 -6.08 -5.87 5.81
CA PHE A 87 -7.31 -5.21 5.38
C PHE A 87 -8.29 -5.06 6.54
N ALA A 88 -8.51 -6.11 7.34
CA ALA A 88 -9.46 -6.09 8.45
C ALA A 88 -9.13 -5.03 9.52
N VAL A 89 -7.84 -4.77 9.74
CA VAL A 89 -7.37 -3.74 10.68
C VAL A 89 -7.55 -2.32 10.13
N TYR A 90 -7.28 -2.11 8.84
CA TYR A 90 -7.21 -0.76 8.25
C TYR A 90 -8.38 -0.40 7.32
N LYS A 91 -9.37 -1.29 7.15
CA LYS A 91 -10.53 -1.06 6.26
C LYS A 91 -11.31 0.22 6.56
N ASP A 92 -11.26 0.73 7.79
CA ASP A 92 -11.97 1.95 8.20
C ASP A 92 -11.09 3.21 8.04
N GLU A 93 -9.78 3.06 7.80
CA GLU A 93 -8.87 4.19 7.57
C GLU A 93 -9.11 4.84 6.20
N PRO A 94 -9.47 6.13 6.12
CA PRO A 94 -9.91 6.75 4.86
C PRO A 94 -8.82 6.80 3.78
N ASN A 95 -7.55 6.87 4.19
CA ASN A 95 -6.40 7.01 3.31
C ASN A 95 -5.59 5.71 3.18
N PHE A 96 -6.26 4.56 3.24
CA PHE A 96 -5.63 3.24 3.10
C PHE A 96 -6.20 2.47 1.91
N MET A 97 -5.33 1.79 1.17
CA MET A 97 -5.74 0.85 0.12
C MET A 97 -4.71 -0.27 -0.12
N ILE A 98 -5.16 -1.31 -0.81
CA ILE A 98 -4.37 -2.47 -1.21
C ILE A 98 -4.49 -2.63 -2.73
N LEU A 99 -3.37 -2.81 -3.41
CA LEU A 99 -3.29 -3.07 -4.84
C LEU A 99 -2.62 -4.41 -5.12
N SER A 100 -3.40 -5.39 -5.56
CA SER A 100 -2.90 -6.69 -6.00
C SER A 100 -2.74 -6.70 -7.51
N HIS A 101 -1.49 -6.70 -7.99
CA HIS A 101 -1.16 -6.70 -9.43
C HIS A 101 -1.00 -8.13 -9.94
N THR A 102 -1.51 -8.47 -11.12
CA THR A 102 -1.28 -9.79 -11.70
C THR A 102 0.13 -9.95 -12.31
N CYS A 103 0.73 -11.14 -12.15
CA CYS A 103 1.92 -11.59 -12.86
C CYS A 103 1.60 -12.27 -14.21
N ASP A 104 0.36 -12.70 -14.44
CA ASP A 104 -0.10 -13.49 -15.61
C ASP A 104 -1.27 -12.79 -16.32
N PRO A 105 -1.08 -11.56 -16.86
CA PRO A 105 -2.16 -10.77 -17.46
C PRO A 105 -2.79 -11.40 -18.71
N GLU A 106 -2.11 -12.35 -19.36
CA GLU A 106 -2.66 -13.09 -20.51
C GLU A 106 -3.84 -13.96 -20.10
N ARG A 107 -3.77 -14.55 -18.90
CA ARG A 107 -4.86 -15.35 -18.35
C ARG A 107 -5.75 -14.52 -17.46
N ASP A 108 -5.20 -13.61 -16.68
CA ASP A 108 -5.88 -12.82 -15.66
C ASP A 108 -6.61 -11.61 -16.27
N THR A 109 -7.67 -11.92 -17.02
CA THR A 109 -8.59 -10.93 -17.57
C THR A 109 -9.38 -10.22 -16.46
N VAL A 110 -9.93 -9.04 -16.77
CA VAL A 110 -10.82 -8.28 -15.88
C VAL A 110 -11.91 -9.17 -15.27
N ALA A 111 -12.58 -9.99 -16.09
CA ALA A 111 -13.63 -10.89 -15.62
C ALA A 111 -13.10 -11.94 -14.62
N ARG A 112 -11.91 -12.50 -14.83
CA ARG A 112 -11.31 -13.45 -13.88
C ARG A 112 -10.85 -12.76 -12.61
N MET A 113 -10.28 -11.56 -12.70
CA MET A 113 -9.94 -10.73 -11.55
C MET A 113 -11.18 -10.48 -10.69
N LYS A 114 -12.33 -10.21 -11.31
CA LYS A 114 -13.60 -10.01 -10.59
C LYS A 114 -14.03 -11.26 -9.83
N VAL A 115 -14.09 -12.39 -10.51
CA VAL A 115 -14.43 -13.68 -9.87
C VAL A 115 -13.47 -14.00 -8.72
N TYR A 116 -12.18 -13.71 -8.90
CA TYR A 116 -11.18 -13.92 -7.87
C TYR A 116 -11.40 -13.02 -6.65
N ALA A 117 -11.59 -11.71 -6.85
CA ALA A 117 -11.89 -10.76 -5.79
C ALA A 117 -13.15 -11.14 -5.01
N ASP A 118 -14.20 -11.55 -5.72
CA ASP A 118 -15.46 -11.99 -5.13
C ASP A 118 -15.27 -13.29 -4.31
N SER A 119 -14.47 -14.24 -4.80
CA SER A 119 -14.14 -15.47 -4.07
C SER A 119 -13.37 -15.20 -2.77
N LEU A 120 -12.59 -14.12 -2.75
CA LEU A 120 -11.91 -13.66 -1.55
C LEU A 120 -12.85 -12.90 -0.60
N GLY A 121 -14.03 -12.46 -1.06
CA GLY A 121 -14.86 -11.53 -0.30
C GLY A 121 -14.14 -10.19 -0.05
N ALA A 122 -13.27 -9.78 -0.99
CA ALA A 122 -12.52 -8.55 -0.87
C ALA A 122 -13.44 -7.33 -1.08
N ASP A 123 -13.27 -6.30 -0.25
CA ASP A 123 -13.96 -5.03 -0.45
C ASP A 123 -13.23 -4.21 -1.52
N THR A 124 -13.75 -4.29 -2.74
CA THR A 124 -13.19 -3.67 -3.94
C THR A 124 -13.19 -2.14 -3.95
N ARG A 125 -13.67 -1.49 -2.89
CA ARG A 125 -13.53 -0.03 -2.70
C ARG A 125 -12.13 0.37 -2.23
N LYS A 126 -11.46 -0.53 -1.49
CA LYS A 126 -10.13 -0.29 -0.90
C LYS A 126 -9.12 -1.38 -1.26
N TRP A 127 -9.56 -2.54 -1.75
CA TRP A 127 -8.69 -3.61 -2.23
C TRP A 127 -8.94 -3.87 -3.72
N LEU A 128 -8.07 -3.35 -4.56
CA LEU A 128 -8.18 -3.43 -6.02
C LEU A 128 -7.27 -4.51 -6.59
N PHE A 129 -7.76 -5.17 -7.63
CA PHE A 129 -7.02 -6.18 -8.38
C PHE A 129 -6.75 -5.64 -9.78
N LEU A 130 -5.48 -5.51 -10.13
CA LEU A 130 -5.03 -4.77 -11.30
C LEU A 130 -4.46 -5.71 -12.37
N THR A 131 -4.89 -5.51 -13.61
CA THR A 131 -4.38 -6.17 -14.81
C THR A 131 -4.05 -5.15 -15.90
N GLY A 132 -3.24 -5.54 -16.88
CA GLY A 132 -2.72 -4.63 -17.90
C GLY A 132 -1.67 -5.28 -18.77
N ARG A 133 -0.88 -4.47 -19.49
CA ARG A 133 0.22 -5.02 -20.28
C ARG A 133 1.31 -5.60 -19.38
N LYS A 134 1.79 -6.80 -19.71
CA LYS A 134 2.83 -7.52 -18.95
C LYS A 134 4.08 -6.69 -18.75
N ASP A 135 4.58 -6.04 -19.82
CA ASP A 135 5.78 -5.21 -19.75
C ASP A 135 5.63 -4.03 -18.78
N SER A 136 4.47 -3.38 -18.77
CA SER A 136 4.17 -2.26 -17.89
C SER A 136 4.06 -2.69 -16.43
N LEU A 137 3.38 -3.81 -16.15
CA LEU A 137 3.31 -4.42 -14.81
C LEU A 137 4.72 -4.74 -14.28
N TYR A 138 5.56 -5.38 -15.10
CA TYR A 138 6.90 -5.81 -14.70
C TYR A 138 7.85 -4.63 -14.52
N ASN A 139 7.75 -3.61 -15.37
CA ASN A 139 8.52 -2.39 -15.23
C ASN A 139 8.20 -1.67 -13.92
N ILE A 140 6.92 -1.61 -13.52
CA ILE A 140 6.51 -0.98 -12.26
C ILE A 140 6.97 -1.82 -11.06
N ALA A 141 6.81 -3.14 -11.09
CA ALA A 141 7.30 -4.04 -10.04
C ALA A 141 8.79 -3.82 -9.71
N ARG A 142 9.63 -3.74 -10.75
CA ARG A 142 11.09 -3.66 -10.62
C ARG A 142 11.59 -2.25 -10.37
N SER A 143 11.04 -1.27 -11.05
CA SER A 143 11.63 0.07 -11.12
C SER A 143 10.94 1.11 -10.23
N ALA A 144 9.76 0.80 -9.71
CA ALA A 144 9.04 1.62 -8.74
C ALA A 144 8.93 0.92 -7.39
N TYR A 145 8.35 -0.29 -7.35
CA TYR A 145 8.05 -0.99 -6.09
C TYR A 145 9.21 -1.79 -5.52
N LEU A 146 10.27 -2.04 -6.30
CA LEU A 146 11.44 -2.85 -5.91
C LEU A 146 11.05 -4.28 -5.45
N LEU A 147 9.97 -4.82 -6.00
CA LEU A 147 9.44 -6.14 -5.62
C LEU A 147 10.07 -7.30 -6.41
N ASP A 148 10.85 -7.03 -7.45
CA ASP A 148 11.61 -8.03 -8.20
C ASP A 148 12.99 -7.46 -8.58
N ASP A 149 14.01 -8.32 -8.62
CA ASP A 149 15.36 -7.90 -9.03
C ASP A 149 15.37 -7.67 -10.55
N PRO A 150 15.78 -6.49 -11.04
CA PRO A 150 15.96 -6.25 -12.48
C PRO A 150 16.84 -7.29 -13.18
N LYS A 151 17.75 -7.96 -12.47
CA LYS A 151 18.60 -9.03 -12.97
C LYS A 151 17.85 -10.33 -13.27
N ASN A 152 16.64 -10.50 -12.75
CA ASN A 152 15.76 -11.63 -13.09
C ASN A 152 15.04 -11.43 -14.45
N SER A 153 15.36 -10.36 -15.17
CA SER A 153 14.84 -10.10 -16.52
C SER A 153 15.55 -10.98 -17.55
N LEU A 154 14.89 -12.04 -18.02
CA LEU A 154 15.26 -12.74 -19.25
C LEU A 154 15.13 -11.81 -20.47
N ASP A 155 15.80 -12.11 -21.59
CA ASP A 155 15.78 -11.24 -22.78
C ASP A 155 14.37 -11.05 -23.37
N LYS A 156 13.49 -12.05 -23.23
CA LYS A 156 12.11 -12.02 -23.71
C LYS A 156 11.13 -11.86 -22.56
N ILE A 157 10.23 -10.88 -22.66
CA ILE A 157 9.20 -10.62 -21.65
C ILE A 157 8.23 -11.79 -21.47
N GLU A 158 8.00 -12.59 -22.51
CA GLU A 158 7.14 -13.78 -22.48
C GLU A 158 7.64 -14.81 -21.47
N ASP A 159 8.95 -14.99 -21.38
CA ASP A 159 9.60 -15.98 -20.50
C ASP A 159 9.77 -15.46 -19.06
N GLN A 160 9.63 -14.15 -18.84
CA GLN A 160 9.81 -13.55 -17.52
C GLN A 160 8.63 -13.84 -16.60
N PHE A 161 8.94 -14.01 -15.31
CA PHE A 161 7.95 -14.15 -14.25
C PHE A 161 8.39 -13.42 -12.96
N ILE A 162 7.48 -12.70 -12.31
CA ILE A 162 7.76 -12.05 -11.02
C ILE A 162 7.59 -13.05 -9.89
N HIS A 163 8.66 -13.23 -9.11
CA HIS A 163 8.65 -14.01 -7.88
C HIS A 163 9.10 -13.12 -6.72
N THR A 164 8.17 -12.85 -5.79
CA THR A 164 8.48 -12.04 -4.62
C THR A 164 7.81 -12.56 -3.36
N GLN A 165 8.50 -12.40 -2.25
CA GLN A 165 8.00 -12.66 -0.90
C GLN A 165 7.71 -11.37 -0.13
N PHE A 166 7.91 -10.22 -0.78
CA PHE A 166 7.78 -8.90 -0.18
C PHE A 166 6.49 -8.22 -0.60
N PHE A 167 6.03 -7.32 0.26
CA PHE A 167 5.03 -6.30 -0.06
C PHE A 167 5.71 -4.94 -0.08
N ALA A 168 5.20 -4.02 -0.88
CA ALA A 168 5.67 -2.64 -0.95
C ALA A 168 4.64 -1.68 -0.32
#